data_AF-A0A957X9D1-F1
#
_entry.id   AF-A0A957X9D1-F1
#
_cell.length_a   1.000
_cell.length_b   1.000
_cell.length_c   1.000
_cell.angle_alpha   90.00
_cell.angle_beta   90.00
_cell.angle_gamma   90.00
#
_symmetry.space_group_name_H-M   'P 1'
#
loop_
_entity.id
_entity.type
_entity.pdbx_description
1 polymer ?
#
loop_
_entity_poly.entity_id
_entity_poly.type
_entity_poly.pdbx_seq_one_letter_code
_entity_poly.pdbx_strand_id
1 'polypeptide(L)'
;FQGFKLEQVAIIQPKKKPRGNPLSELDKHINHWISSLRVRIEHAIGGVKRYRIVKDKIRCWKAGFVDAVFETCCGLHNFRLNFRPWIYKPIQLNLFVDF
;
A
#
# COMPACT_ATOMS: atom_id res chain seq x y z
N PHE A 1 17.21 -0.27 10.33
CA PHE A 1 16.99 1.04 10.96
C PHE A 1 15.54 1.42 10.75
N GLN A 2 14.75 1.46 11.83
CA GLN A 2 13.38 1.98 11.84
C GLN A 2 13.47 3.35 12.51
N GLY A 3 13.48 4.42 11.70
CA GLY A 3 13.66 5.79 12.19
C GLY A 3 12.37 6.49 12.62
N PHE A 4 11.24 5.79 12.59
CA PHE A 4 9.92 6.35 12.85
C PHE A 4 9.00 5.30 13.49
N LYS A 5 8.33 5.70 14.57
CA LYS A 5 7.32 4.92 15.30
C LYS A 5 6.26 5.89 15.81
N LEU A 6 5.00 5.58 15.56
CA LEU A 6 3.87 6.33 16.09
C LEU A 6 3.24 5.53 17.24
N GLU A 7 2.80 6.24 18.27
CA GLU A 7 1.97 5.63 19.30
C GLU A 7 0.62 5.24 18.68
N GLN A 8 0.08 4.08 19.09
CA GLN A 8 -1.20 3.53 18.61
C GLN A 8 -1.25 3.07 17.14
N VAL A 9 -0.12 3.06 16.42
CA VAL A 9 -0.05 2.54 15.04
C VAL A 9 0.79 1.28 14.96
N ALA A 10 0.19 0.18 14.52
CA ALA A 10 0.91 -1.05 14.21
C ALA A 10 1.70 -0.89 12.89
N ILE A 11 3.03 -0.94 12.97
CA ILE A 11 3.91 -0.88 11.80
C ILE A 11 4.41 -2.28 11.47
N ILE A 12 3.93 -2.85 10.36
CA ILE A 12 4.35 -4.16 9.87
C ILE A 12 5.45 -3.95 8.82
N GLN A 13 6.63 -4.51 9.06
CA GLN A 13 7.76 -4.45 8.13
C GLN A 13 8.32 -5.85 7.88
N PRO A 14 8.71 -6.17 6.62
CA PRO A 14 9.37 -7.43 6.34
C PRO A 14 10.71 -7.49 7.05
N LYS A 15 11.03 -8.66 7.62
CA LYS A 15 12.31 -8.89 8.29
C LYS A 15 13.43 -8.89 7.26
N LYS A 16 14.42 -8.02 7.47
CA LYS A 16 15.62 -7.99 6.63
C LYS A 16 16.46 -9.23 6.89
N LYS A 17 17.10 -9.75 5.83
CA LYS A 17 18.08 -10.83 5.96
C LYS A 17 19.24 -10.35 6.85
N PRO A 18 19.60 -11.10 7.91
CA PRO A 18 20.78 -10.78 8.71
C PRO A 18 22.07 -10.95 7.90
N ARG A 19 23.10 -10.16 8.22
CA ARG A 19 24.41 -10.27 7.55
C ARG A 19 25.04 -11.63 7.88
N GLY A 20 25.44 -12.38 6.86
CA GLY A 20 26.10 -13.69 7.02
C GLY A 20 25.19 -14.89 7.30
N ASN A 21 23.90 -14.68 7.61
CA ASN A 21 22.98 -15.75 7.98
C ASN A 21 21.77 -15.85 7.04
N PRO A 22 21.21 -17.04 6.83
CA PRO A 22 19.96 -17.22 6.08
C PRO A 22 18.77 -16.65 6.86
N LEU A 23 17.70 -16.34 6.14
CA LEU A 23 16.41 -15.99 6.74
C LEU A 23 15.69 -17.29 7.12
N SER A 24 15.11 -17.37 8.31
CA SER A 24 14.33 -18.55 8.75
C SER A 24 13.15 -18.80 7.80
N GLU A 25 12.72 -20.06 7.68
CA GLU A 25 11.55 -20.42 6.86
C GLU A 25 10.28 -19.71 7.33
N LEU A 26 10.11 -19.53 8.64
CA LEU A 26 8.99 -18.78 9.19
C LEU A 26 9.04 -17.30 8.77
N ASP A 27 10.21 -16.68 8.89
CA ASP A 27 10.42 -15.28 8.48
C ASP A 27 10.18 -15.09 6.97
N LYS A 28 10.55 -16.07 6.14
CA LYS A 28 10.25 -16.07 4.70
C LYS A 28 8.75 -16.12 4.44
N HIS A 29 8.02 -16.98 5.14
CA HIS A 29 6.56 -17.07 5.01
C HIS A 29 5.88 -15.75 5.42
N ILE A 30 6.31 -15.15 6.54
CA ILE A 30 5.80 -13.84 6.97
C ILE A 30 6.10 -12.77 5.92
N ASN A 31 7.33 -12.71 5.42
CA ASN A 31 7.71 -11.75 4.37
C ASN A 31 6.91 -11.94 3.07
N HIS A 32 6.64 -13.19 2.68
CA HIS A 32 5.80 -13.51 1.53
C HIS A 32 4.36 -13.02 1.74
N TRP A 33 3.80 -13.24 2.93
CA TRP A 33 2.48 -12.74 3.30
C TRP A 33 2.43 -11.19 3.26
N ILE A 34 3.41 -10.49 3.85
CA ILE A 34 3.52 -9.03 3.79
C ILE A 34 3.60 -8.55 2.33
N SER A 35 4.36 -9.26 1.50
CA SER A 35 4.50 -8.92 0.08
C SER A 35 3.17 -9.07 -0.67
N SER A 36 2.36 -10.08 -0.33
CA SER A 36 1.03 -10.27 -0.93
C SER A 36 0.07 -9.11 -0.63
N LEU A 37 0.18 -8.50 0.55
CA LEU A 37 -0.55 -7.28 0.91
C LEU A 37 -0.06 -6.07 0.11
N ARG A 38 1.26 -5.88 0.04
CA ARG A 38 1.90 -4.78 -0.68
C ARG A 38 1.50 -4.73 -2.15
N VAL A 39 1.43 -5.89 -2.81
CA VAL A 39 1.01 -5.97 -4.23
C VAL A 39 -0.39 -5.35 -4.43
N ARG A 40 -1.33 -5.54 -3.50
CA ARG A 40 -2.67 -4.94 -3.60
C ARG A 40 -2.64 -3.43 -3.42
N ILE A 41 -1.82 -2.94 -2.48
CA ILE A 41 -1.60 -1.51 -2.27
C ILE A 41 -0.98 -0.88 -3.51
N GLU A 42 0.02 -1.53 -4.12
CA GLU A 42 0.67 -1.08 -5.34
C GLU A 42 -0.31 -1.04 -6.52
N HIS A 43 -1.23 -2.02 -6.65
CA HIS A 43 -2.31 -1.98 -7.63
C HIS A 43 -3.27 -0.80 -7.40
N ALA A 44 -3.65 -0.51 -6.15
CA ALA A 44 -4.46 0.67 -5.80
C ALA A 44 -3.76 1.97 -6.23
N ILE A 45 -2.51 2.16 -5.81
CA ILE A 45 -1.72 3.35 -6.16
C ILE A 45 -1.54 3.48 -7.67
N GLY A 46 -1.18 2.38 -8.36
CA GLY A 46 -1.04 2.37 -9.82
C GLY A 46 -2.36 2.64 -10.54
N GLY A 47 -3.46 2.16 -9.97
CA GLY A 47 -4.81 2.39 -10.45
C GLY A 47 -5.24 3.86 -10.40
N VAL A 48 -4.93 4.55 -9.31
CA VAL A 48 -5.16 6.00 -9.16
C VAL A 48 -4.21 6.79 -10.07
N LYS A 49 -2.93 6.39 -10.18
CA LYS A 49 -1.94 7.04 -11.06
C LYS A 49 -2.20 6.88 -12.56
N ARG A 50 -3.29 6.21 -12.97
CA ARG A 50 -3.76 6.22 -14.36
C ARG A 50 -4.06 7.66 -14.83
N TYR A 51 -4.54 8.51 -13.93
CA TYR A 51 -4.76 9.92 -14.23
C TYR A 51 -3.41 10.65 -14.24
N ARG A 52 -3.02 11.16 -15.41
CA ARG A 52 -1.72 11.84 -15.59
C ARG A 52 -1.52 13.01 -14.62
N ILE A 53 -2.59 13.67 -14.20
CA ILE A 53 -2.53 14.76 -13.23
C ILE A 53 -2.01 14.29 -11.85
N VAL A 54 -2.26 13.05 -11.44
CA VAL A 54 -1.73 12.45 -10.20
C VAL A 54 -0.34 11.86 -10.40
N LYS A 55 0.00 11.44 -11.62
CA LYS A 55 1.29 10.85 -11.96
C LYS A 55 2.38 11.91 -12.19
N ASP A 56 2.05 12.94 -12.95
CA ASP A 56 2.97 13.96 -13.41
C ASP A 56 3.03 15.12 -12.39
N LYS A 57 4.07 15.96 -12.46
CA LYS A 57 4.25 17.07 -11.53
C LYS A 57 3.17 18.14 -11.74
N ILE A 58 2.30 18.33 -10.73
CA ILE A 58 1.35 19.43 -10.69
C ILE A 58 2.11 20.74 -10.43
N ARG A 59 1.87 21.76 -11.26
CA ARG A 59 2.46 23.12 -11.12
C ARG A 59 1.45 24.16 -10.61
N CYS A 60 0.26 23.72 -10.21
CA CYS A 60 -0.75 24.57 -9.61
C CYS A 60 -0.39 24.83 -8.14
N TRP A 61 -0.28 26.11 -7.76
CA TRP A 61 0.09 26.55 -6.41
C TRP A 61 -1.12 26.84 -5.52
N LYS A 62 -2.34 26.63 -6.02
CA LYS A 62 -3.55 26.86 -5.23
C LYS A 62 -3.61 25.87 -4.07
N ALA A 63 -3.75 26.40 -2.86
CA ALA A 63 -3.89 25.58 -1.65
C ALA A 63 -5.07 24.59 -1.77
N GLY A 64 -4.87 23.36 -1.31
CA GLY A 64 -5.86 22.28 -1.36
C GLY A 64 -6.15 21.69 -2.75
N PHE A 65 -5.56 22.24 -3.83
CA PHE A 65 -5.81 21.73 -5.18
C PHE A 65 -5.30 20.30 -5.39
N VAL A 66 -4.10 20.00 -4.89
CA VAL A 66 -3.49 18.66 -5.03
C VAL A 66 -4.33 17.62 -4.30
N ASP A 67 -4.79 17.92 -3.08
CA ASP A 67 -5.60 17.01 -2.28
C ASP A 67 -6.95 16.75 -2.95
N ALA A 68 -7.64 17.80 -3.42
CA ALA A 68 -8.91 17.68 -4.14
C ALA A 68 -8.78 16.85 -5.43
N VAL A 69 -7.69 17.04 -6.17
CA VAL A 69 -7.38 16.23 -7.36
C VAL A 69 -7.18 14.76 -6.98
N PHE A 70 -6.44 14.49 -5.90
CA PHE A 70 -6.16 13.14 -5.46
C PHE A 70 -7.43 12.44 -4.98
N GLU A 71 -8.26 13.11 -4.17
CA GLU A 71 -9.55 12.63 -3.70
C GLU A 71 -10.50 12.28 -4.86
N THR A 72 -10.61 13.19 -5.83
CA THR A 72 -11.42 12.97 -7.04
C THR A 72 -10.92 11.74 -7.82
N CYS A 73 -9.61 11.61 -8.01
CA CYS A 73 -9.02 10.49 -8.73
C CYS A 73 -9.21 9.15 -8.00
N CYS A 74 -9.13 9.15 -6.67
CA CYS A 74 -9.46 7.99 -5.83
C CYS A 74 -10.94 7.61 -5.98
N GLY A 75 -11.84 8.58 -5.94
CA GLY A 75 -13.28 8.36 -6.15
C GLY A 75 -13.58 7.75 -7.52
N LEU A 76 -12.98 8.28 -8.59
CA LEU A 76 -13.12 7.73 -9.94
C LEU A 76 -12.52 6.32 -10.07
N HIS A 77 -11.38 6.06 -9.39
CA HIS A 77 -10.79 4.73 -9.36
C HIS A 77 -11.71 3.71 -8.66
N ASN A 78 -12.28 4.08 -7.51
CA ASN A 78 -13.25 3.26 -6.78
C ASN A 78 -14.50 3.00 -7.61
N PHE A 79 -15.04 4.04 -8.26
CA PHE A 79 -16.17 3.90 -9.18
C PHE A 79 -15.85 2.89 -10.30
N ARG A 80 -14.65 2.95 -10.89
CA ARG A 80 -14.23 1.96 -11.88
C ARG A 80 -14.17 0.54 -11.29
N LEU A 81 -13.69 0.37 -10.06
CA LEU A 81 -13.60 -0.95 -9.42
C LEU A 81 -14.98 -1.58 -9.21
N ASN A 82 -16.05 -0.78 -9.07
CA ASN A 82 -17.42 -1.31 -9.02
C ASN A 82 -17.82 -2.04 -10.32
N PHE A 83 -17.30 -1.62 -11.48
CA PHE A 83 -17.56 -2.27 -12.77
C PHE A 83 -16.48 -3.25 -13.21
N ARG A 84 -15.25 -3.10 -12.69
CA ARG A 84 -14.09 -3.94 -13.02
C ARG A 84 -13.30 -4.28 -11.75
N PRO A 85 -13.85 -5.13 -10.88
CA PRO A 85 -13.24 -5.44 -9.59
C PRO A 85 -11.97 -6.27 -9.78
N TRP A 86 -11.06 -6.14 -8.82
CA TRP A 86 -9.93 -7.06 -8.71
C TRP A 86 -10.33 -8.28 -7.91
N ILE A 87 -10.01 -9.45 -8.45
CA ILE A 87 -10.28 -10.73 -7.78
C ILE A 87 -8.99 -11.16 -7.07
N TYR A 88 -8.99 -11.05 -5.75
CA TYR A 88 -7.91 -11.55 -4.92
C TYR A 88 -8.42 -12.61 -3.95
N LYS A 89 -7.57 -13.58 -3.62
CA LYS A 89 -7.83 -14.48 -2.49
C LYS A 89 -7.89 -13.68 -1.18
N PRO A 90 -8.68 -14.06 -0.18
CA PRO A 90 -8.68 -13.36 1.10
C PRO A 90 -7.28 -13.38 1.74
N ILE A 91 -6.86 -12.25 2.33
CA ILE A 91 -5.66 -12.19 3.19
C ILE A 91 -6.15 -12.32 4.63
N GLN A 92 -5.53 -13.22 5.38
CA GLN A 92 -5.79 -13.40 6.81
C GLN A 92 -5.05 -12.32 7.62
N LEU A 93 -5.59 -11.09 7.63
CA LEU A 93 -5.04 -9.95 8.37
C LEU A 93 -5.18 -10.09 9.89
N ASN A 94 -6.26 -10.73 10.34
CA ASN A 94 -6.56 -11.02 11.73
C ASN A 94 -5.55 -11.95 12.43
N LEU A 95 -4.64 -12.60 11.69
CA LEU A 95 -3.60 -13.44 12.28
C LEU A 95 -2.39 -12.64 12.78
N PHE A 96 -2.27 -11.36 12.41
CA PHE A 96 -1.08 -10.54 12.67
C PHE A 96 -1.37 -9.17 13.27
N VAL A 97 -2.64 -8.73 13.26
CA VAL A 97 -3.08 -7.45 13.81
C VAL A 97 -4.43 -7.67 14.49
N ASP A 98 -4.49 -7.38 15.79
CA ASP A 98 -5.73 -7.25 16.52
C ASP A 98 -6.27 -5.83 16.28
N PHE A 99 -7.50 -5.72 15.78
CA PHE A 99 -8.21 -4.45 15.56
C PHE A 99 -9.15 -4.17 16.72
#